data_AF-A0A0F4JNT6-F1
#
_entry.id   AF-A0A0F4JNT6-F1
#
_cell.length_a   1.000
_cell.length_b   1.000
_cell.length_c   1.000
_cell.angle_alpha   90.00
_cell.angle_beta   90.00
_cell.angle_gamma   90.00
#
_symmetry.space_group_name_H-M   'P 1'
#
loop_
_entity.id
_entity.type
_entity.pdbx_description
1 polymer ?
#
loop_
_entity_poly.entity_id
_entity_poly.type
_entity_poly.pdbx_seq_one_letter_code
_entity_poly.pdbx_strand_id
1 'polypeptide(L)'
;MTEAERDEMVAAQGGLCCICLKAPAVHVDHCHETGRVRGVLCFNCNSAIGKLGDDPDTLRRAISYLEGHAWKPTIVAQGVYRQPS
;
A
#
# COMPACT_ATOMS: atom_id res chain seq x y z
N MET A 1 -1.34 -4.11 -22.49
CA MET A 1 -0.47 -2.92 -22.47
C MET A 1 0.84 -3.29 -23.14
N THR A 2 1.26 -2.49 -24.11
CA THR A 2 2.57 -2.61 -24.77
C THR A 2 3.68 -2.02 -23.90
N GLU A 3 4.93 -2.29 -24.24
CA GLU A 3 6.07 -1.69 -23.53
C GLU A 3 6.11 -0.17 -23.69
N ALA A 4 5.78 0.37 -24.87
CA ALA A 4 5.72 1.81 -25.11
C ALA A 4 4.64 2.50 -24.26
N GLU A 5 3.43 1.93 -24.15
CA GLU A 5 2.36 2.45 -23.28
C GLU A 5 2.78 2.44 -21.80
N ARG A 6 3.53 1.41 -21.38
CA ARG A 6 4.08 1.33 -20.02
C ARG A 6 5.11 2.42 -19.78
N ASP A 7 6.01 2.64 -20.72
CA ASP A 7 7.10 3.60 -20.60
C ASP A 7 6.57 5.05 -20.61
N GLU A 8 5.56 5.35 -21.42
CA GLU A 8 4.83 6.62 -21.39
C GLU A 8 4.17 6.86 -20.03
N MET A 9 3.55 5.83 -19.45
CA MET A 9 2.96 5.91 -18.11
C MET A 9 4.02 6.15 -17.03
N VAL A 10 5.16 5.45 -17.10
CA VAL A 10 6.29 5.65 -16.18
C VAL A 10 6.82 7.08 -16.30
N ALA A 11 6.98 7.61 -17.53
CA ALA A 11 7.41 8.97 -17.76
C ALA A 11 6.42 10.01 -17.21
N ALA A 12 5.12 9.79 -17.42
CA ALA A 12 4.05 10.65 -16.88
C ALA A 12 4.02 10.68 -15.34
N GLN A 13 4.44 9.59 -14.68
CA GLN A 13 4.60 9.51 -13.22
C GLN A 13 5.94 10.11 -12.72
N GLY A 14 6.78 10.64 -13.61
CA GLY A 14 8.11 11.15 -13.26
C GLY A 14 9.15 10.06 -12.95
N GLY A 15 8.93 8.83 -13.43
CA GLY A 15 9.84 7.69 -13.25
C GLY A 15 9.81 7.04 -11.86
N LEU A 16 9.01 7.59 -10.93
CA LEU A 16 8.96 7.13 -9.54
C LEU A 16 7.63 6.46 -9.20
N CYS A 17 7.68 5.59 -8.20
CA CYS A 17 6.48 4.97 -7.63
C CYS A 17 5.58 6.03 -6.98
N CYS A 18 4.32 6.10 -7.40
CA CYS A 18 3.33 7.06 -6.91
C CYS A 18 2.97 6.93 -5.42
N ILE A 19 3.38 5.84 -4.75
CA ILE A 19 3.09 5.61 -3.33
C ILE A 19 4.24 6.06 -2.45
N CYS A 20 5.44 5.52 -2.67
CA CYS A 20 6.58 5.84 -1.79
C CYS A 20 7.39 7.05 -2.24
N LEU A 21 7.26 7.47 -3.52
CA LEU A 21 7.99 8.59 -4.14
C LEU A 21 9.53 8.47 -4.04
N LYS A 22 10.06 7.26 -3.81
CA LYS A 22 11.48 7.01 -3.53
C LYS A 22 12.14 6.03 -4.48
N ALA A 23 11.38 5.08 -5.01
CA ALA A 23 11.88 3.99 -5.83
C ALA A 23 11.34 4.06 -7.25
N PRO A 24 12.08 3.53 -8.24
CA PRO A 24 11.60 3.47 -9.63
C PRO A 24 10.27 2.73 -9.76
N ALA A 25 9.41 3.24 -10.64
CA ALA A 25 8.18 2.58 -11.04
C ALA A 25 8.49 1.49 -12.08
N VAL A 26 8.33 0.22 -11.70
CA VAL A 26 8.73 -0.93 -12.55
C VAL A 26 7.67 -2.03 -12.68
N HIS A 27 6.64 -2.04 -11.82
CA HIS A 27 5.56 -3.02 -11.83
C HIS A 27 4.21 -2.38 -12.13
N VAL A 28 3.50 -2.94 -13.10
CA VAL A 28 2.15 -2.49 -13.48
C VAL A 28 1.16 -2.94 -12.40
N ASP A 29 0.49 -1.96 -11.80
CA ASP A 29 -0.56 -2.16 -10.82
C ASP A 29 -1.94 -2.07 -11.49
N HIS A 30 -2.84 -2.99 -11.14
CA HIS A 30 -4.18 -3.06 -11.74
C HIS A 30 -5.20 -3.56 -10.72
N CYS A 31 -6.45 -3.14 -10.90
CA CYS A 31 -7.55 -3.62 -10.09
C CYS A 31 -7.89 -5.07 -10.47
N HIS A 32 -7.83 -5.98 -9.50
CA HIS A 32 -8.12 -7.41 -9.71
C HIS A 32 -9.60 -7.71 -10.03
N GLU A 33 -10.53 -6.79 -9.76
CA GLU A 33 -11.96 -6.95 -10.08
C GLU A 33 -12.31 -6.47 -11.49
N THR A 34 -11.74 -5.32 -11.91
CA THR A 34 -12.12 -4.64 -13.17
C THR A 34 -11.08 -4.79 -14.27
N GLY A 35 -9.87 -5.24 -13.94
CA GLY A 35 -8.72 -5.26 -14.85
C GLY A 35 -8.15 -3.88 -15.18
N ARG A 36 -8.72 -2.80 -14.64
CA ARG A 36 -8.25 -1.43 -14.90
C ARG A 36 -6.84 -1.21 -14.34
N VAL A 37 -5.91 -0.79 -15.20
CA VAL A 37 -4.58 -0.35 -14.79
C VAL A 37 -4.69 0.93 -13.94
N ARG A 38 -4.06 0.91 -12.76
CA ARG A 38 -4.04 2.03 -11.81
C ARG A 38 -2.78 2.89 -11.99
N GLY A 39 -1.66 2.26 -12.34
CA GLY A 39 -0.38 2.94 -12.56
C GLY A 39 0.79 1.95 -12.58
N VAL A 40 2.01 2.47 -12.46
CA VAL A 40 3.23 1.67 -12.28
C VAL A 40 3.86 1.97 -10.92
N LEU A 41 4.13 0.94 -10.13
CA LEU A 41 4.65 1.04 -8.77
C LEU A 41 6.02 0.38 -8.64
N CYS A 42 6.72 0.59 -7.53
CA CYS A 42 7.88 -0.21 -7.19
C CYS A 42 7.45 -1.59 -6.67
N PHE A 43 8.36 -2.55 -6.67
CA PHE A 43 8.09 -3.93 -6.24
C PHE A 43 7.49 -4.01 -4.83
N ASN A 44 8.05 -3.24 -3.89
CA ASN A 44 7.64 -3.27 -2.49
C ASN A 44 6.23 -2.70 -2.28
N CYS A 45 5.91 -1.56 -2.90
CA CYS A 45 4.59 -0.95 -2.76
C CYS A 45 3.51 -1.76 -3.46
N ASN A 46 3.78 -2.27 -4.67
CA ASN A 46 2.86 -3.17 -5.37
C ASN A 46 2.56 -4.42 -4.53
N SER A 47 3.62 -5.05 -4.01
CA SER A 47 3.49 -6.23 -3.16
C SER A 47 2.74 -5.93 -1.86
N ALA A 48 2.99 -4.77 -1.22
CA ALA A 48 2.33 -4.40 0.02
C ALA A 48 0.81 -4.26 -0.14
N ILE A 49 0.35 -3.64 -1.24
CA ILE A 49 -1.09 -3.54 -1.53
C ILE A 49 -1.70 -4.94 -1.69
N GLY A 50 -1.08 -5.81 -2.48
CA GLY A 50 -1.57 -7.18 -2.66
C GLY A 50 -1.55 -8.00 -1.37
N LYS A 51 -0.57 -7.79 -0.48
CA LYS A 51 -0.52 -8.44 0.85
C LYS A 51 -1.58 -7.95 1.81
N LEU A 52 -2.09 -6.73 1.60
CA LEU A 52 -3.24 -6.18 2.32
C LEU A 52 -4.56 -6.42 1.59
N GLY A 53 -4.55 -7.32 0.59
CA GLY A 53 -5.75 -7.83 -0.07
C GLY A 53 -6.34 -6.90 -1.12
N ASP A 54 -5.58 -5.92 -1.63
CA ASP A 54 -6.09 -4.89 -2.56
C ASP A 54 -7.31 -4.12 -2.05
N ASP A 55 -7.54 -4.15 -0.72
CA ASP A 55 -8.70 -3.58 -0.05
C ASP A 55 -8.35 -2.21 0.56
N PRO A 56 -8.96 -1.11 0.07
CA PRO A 56 -8.78 0.22 0.64
C PRO A 56 -9.11 0.29 2.14
N ASP A 57 -10.06 -0.50 2.65
CA ASP A 57 -10.41 -0.48 4.07
C ASP A 57 -9.33 -1.13 4.93
N THR A 58 -8.72 -2.22 4.46
CA THR A 58 -7.54 -2.81 5.10
C THR A 58 -6.36 -1.85 5.12
N LEU A 59 -6.11 -1.11 4.02
CA LEU A 59 -5.07 -0.09 3.98
C LEU A 59 -5.34 1.06 4.97
N ARG A 60 -6.59 1.53 5.08
CA ARG A 60 -6.98 2.53 6.10
C ARG A 60 -6.78 2.02 7.52
N ARG A 61 -7.12 0.76 7.79
CA ARG A 61 -6.84 0.12 9.09
C ARG A 61 -5.34 0.02 9.37
N ALA A 62 -4.52 -0.24 8.36
CA ALA A 62 -3.06 -0.24 8.51
C ALA A 62 -2.51 1.15 8.87
N ILE A 63 -3.03 2.22 8.25
CA ILE A 63 -2.71 3.61 8.63
C ILE A 63 -3.10 3.86 10.09
N SER A 64 -4.34 3.53 10.47
CA SER A 64 -4.84 3.65 11.84
C SER A 64 -3.99 2.87 12.86
N TYR A 65 -3.49 1.69 12.49
CA TYR A 65 -2.57 0.92 13.33
C TYR A 65 -1.23 1.63 13.54
N LEU A 66 -0.63 2.17 12.48
CA LEU A 66 0.64 2.91 12.56
C LEU A 66 0.51 4.19 13.41
N GLU A 67 -0.67 4.82 13.38
CA GLU A 67 -0.99 5.99 14.21
C GLU A 67 -1.32 5.64 15.67
N GLY A 68 -1.36 4.35 16.02
CA GLY A 68 -1.71 3.89 17.38
C GLY A 68 -3.21 4.01 17.70
N HIS A 69 -4.05 4.15 16.67
CA HIS A 69 -5.50 4.24 16.83
C HIS A 69 -6.17 2.87 16.91
N ALA A 70 -5.58 1.82 16.32
CA ALA A 70 -6.17 0.49 16.25
C ALA A 70 -6.06 -0.33 17.55
N TRP A 71 -5.07 -0.08 18.39
CA TRP A 71 -4.85 -0.83 19.64
C TRP A 71 -4.26 0.07 20.73
N LYS A 72 -5.01 0.28 21.81
CA LYS A 72 -4.63 1.13 22.96
C LYS A 72 -4.74 0.33 24.27
N PRO A 73 -3.79 -0.58 24.54
CA PRO A 73 -3.89 -1.43 25.72
C PRO A 73 -3.73 -0.60 27.02
N THR A 74 -4.40 -1.03 28.09
CA THR A 74 -4.07 -0.59 29.44
C THR A 74 -2.96 -1.49 29.98
N ILE A 75 -1.87 -0.90 30.46
CA ILE A 75 -0.80 -1.63 31.15
C ILE A 75 -1.30 -1.95 32.56
N VAL A 76 -1.44 -3.24 32.88
CA VAL A 76 -1.88 -3.70 34.22
C VAL A 76 -0.73 -4.25 35.06
N ALA A 77 0.35 -4.69 34.42
CA ALA A 77 1.63 -5.03 35.02
C ALA A 77 2.72 -4.99 33.92
N GLN A 78 3.99 -5.06 34.29
CA GLN A 78 5.10 -5.08 33.32
C GLN A 78 4.94 -6.24 32.34
N GLY A 79 4.76 -5.94 31.05
CA GLY A 79 4.54 -6.94 30.00
C GLY A 79 3.11 -7.52 29.93
N VAL A 80 2.18 -7.06 30.77
CA VAL A 80 0.79 -7.53 30.79
C VAL A 80 -0.14 -6.42 30.31
N TYR A 81 -0.82 -6.67 29.20
CA TYR A 81 -1.71 -5.73 28.54
C TYR A 81 -3.15 -6.21 28.64
N ARG A 82 -4.07 -5.29 28.97
CA ARG A 82 -5.52 -5.51 28.88
C ARG A 82 -6.08 -4.69 27.72
N GLN A 83 -6.90 -5.31 26.86
CA GLN A 83 -7.64 -4.58 25.85
C GLN A 83 -8.68 -3.67 26.53
N PRO A 84 -8.81 -2.40 26.13
CA PRO A 84 -9.91 -1.57 26.58
C PRO A 84 -11.23 -2.23 26.15
N SER A 85 -12.19 -2.32 27.09
CA SER A 85 -13.53 -2.87 26.89
C SER A 85 -14.33 -2.09 25.87
#